data_AF-A0A920AEE5-F1
#
_entry.id   AF-A0A920AEE5-F1
#
_cell.length_a   1.000
_cell.length_b   1.000
_cell.length_c   1.000
_cell.angle_alpha   90.00
_cell.angle_beta   90.00
_cell.angle_gamma   90.00
#
_symmetry.space_group_name_H-M   'P 1'
#
loop_
_entity.id
_entity.type
_entity.pdbx_description
1 polymer ?
#
loop_
_entity_poly.entity_id
_entity_poly.type
_entity_poly.pdbx_seq_one_letter_code
_entity_poly.pdbx_strand_id
1 'polypeptide(L)'
;MLKKYIIFFLVIFITYSTYSQCLDLGTINSQNQLDSLSDCEIIEGNLVLSGSDISDLSPLSSLSVVTGSFALLNTSVTDLSPLSLLNSAQQVFVQGNTSLSSCCNFLQFIDASQLGSIMNVSLSNNGECDDLEAVMLDCLGYIEGCTDIEALNYSENATVDNGSCEYFCPESIDDIVDFSCDGNAYPINCEPEIINEPSDGAGHYNNPIGLCYDESPPSSGPHRSMWGRWGEYEYMPPQRYIHNLEHGGIAILYHPCVEKEIIDSLRTLACSRPDDDGGEFRWVLTPYVDLPSNISIVAWEWTYLNDCFDAMSINEFIDEHYRNAPEDFYYNGSYDTLYVGKCEAYGCTDVNALNFQSINLIDDGSCIYPDLDTQMVVLNEGWSLFSTYIDPVNDSMSVVFQDIIDQTIIVKNNVGAAFLPTWGIDIDLEIGQGFQAKVSSNSVVEIIGTQLMPELTPIELDLGWNMIAYLREEPADVVLVFQEVEENVTIVKDGLGNVYFPDWNFCNIPAMVPGEGYQLKMSAADTLEYLSNDEEY
;
A
#
# COMPACT_ATOMS: atom_id res chain seq x y z
N MET A 1 -7.09 8.12 49.39
CA MET A 1 -8.48 8.25 49.86
C MET A 1 -9.28 7.07 49.35
N LEU A 2 -9.92 6.35 50.27
CA LEU A 2 -10.85 5.24 50.02
C LEU A 2 -12.06 5.74 49.22
N LYS A 3 -12.49 5.03 48.16
CA LYS A 3 -13.90 5.03 47.74
C LYS A 3 -14.27 3.69 47.10
N LYS A 4 -15.02 2.90 47.87
CA LYS A 4 -15.83 1.76 47.44
C LYS A 4 -16.88 2.23 46.44
N TYR A 5 -17.09 1.48 45.36
CA TYR A 5 -18.33 1.52 44.59
C TYR A 5 -19.07 0.18 44.71
N ILE A 6 -20.36 0.33 44.91
CA ILE A 6 -21.37 -0.66 45.27
C ILE A 6 -21.93 -1.25 43.98
N ILE A 7 -22.01 -2.57 43.90
CA ILE A 7 -22.67 -3.31 42.82
C ILE A 7 -24.19 -3.21 43.03
N PHE A 8 -24.90 -2.61 42.08
CA PHE A 8 -26.36 -2.61 41.99
C PHE A 8 -26.77 -3.74 41.04
N PHE A 9 -27.45 -4.77 41.56
CA PHE A 9 -28.04 -5.83 40.74
C PHE A 9 -29.30 -5.29 40.06
N LEU A 10 -29.25 -5.12 38.74
CA LEU A 10 -30.41 -4.88 37.89
C LEU A 10 -31.01 -6.24 37.54
N VAL A 11 -32.18 -6.56 38.08
CA VAL A 11 -32.93 -7.77 37.71
C VAL A 11 -33.64 -7.48 36.38
N ILE A 12 -33.08 -7.96 35.29
CA ILE A 12 -33.75 -8.06 34.00
C ILE A 12 -34.67 -9.29 34.08
N PHE A 13 -35.98 -9.07 33.99
CA PHE A 13 -36.94 -10.14 33.76
C PHE A 13 -36.72 -10.69 32.35
N ILE A 14 -35.92 -11.75 32.23
CA ILE A 14 -35.91 -12.59 31.04
C ILE A 14 -37.20 -13.42 31.11
N THR A 15 -38.18 -13.07 30.30
CA THR A 15 -39.27 -13.99 29.95
C THR A 15 -38.63 -15.15 29.18
N TYR A 16 -38.39 -16.28 29.85
CA TYR A 16 -38.00 -17.50 29.16
C TYR A 16 -39.19 -17.94 28.31
N SER A 17 -39.04 -17.93 26.98
CA SER A 17 -39.91 -18.73 26.12
C SER A 17 -39.75 -20.18 26.56
N THR A 18 -40.81 -20.76 27.13
CA THR A 18 -40.83 -22.18 27.48
C THR A 18 -41.00 -22.95 26.17
N TYR A 19 -39.88 -23.34 25.55
CA TYR A 19 -39.91 -24.34 24.47
C TYR A 19 -40.62 -25.58 25.01
N SER A 20 -41.56 -26.15 24.26
CA SER A 20 -42.19 -27.41 24.64
C SER A 20 -41.17 -28.53 24.44
N GLN A 21 -40.56 -28.97 25.54
CA GLN A 21 -39.56 -30.03 25.55
C GLN A 21 -40.21 -31.39 25.71
N CYS A 22 -39.85 -32.31 24.84
CA CYS A 22 -40.34 -33.68 24.87
C CYS A 22 -39.18 -34.63 25.19
N LEU A 23 -39.42 -35.54 26.14
CA LEU A 23 -38.45 -36.54 26.61
C LEU A 23 -38.18 -37.60 25.52
N ASP A 24 -37.09 -38.35 25.67
CA ASP A 24 -36.77 -39.50 24.82
C ASP A 24 -37.91 -40.53 24.83
N LEU A 25 -38.52 -40.75 23.66
CA LEU A 25 -39.66 -41.65 23.46
C LEU A 25 -39.27 -42.95 22.77
N GLY A 26 -37.99 -43.12 22.42
CA GLY A 26 -37.51 -44.29 21.68
C GLY A 26 -38.18 -44.44 20.31
N THR A 27 -38.66 -45.66 20.03
CA THR A 27 -39.28 -45.99 18.73
C THR A 27 -40.80 -45.79 18.76
N ILE A 28 -41.27 -44.88 17.93
CA ILE A 28 -42.68 -44.62 17.63
C ILE A 28 -43.07 -45.48 16.44
N ASN A 29 -44.14 -46.27 16.59
CA ASN A 29 -44.58 -47.21 15.55
C ASN A 29 -46.06 -47.09 15.19
N SER A 30 -46.74 -46.07 15.69
CA SER A 30 -48.14 -45.80 15.35
C SER A 30 -48.42 -44.29 15.31
N GLN A 31 -49.32 -43.87 14.42
CA GLN A 31 -49.70 -42.46 14.29
C GLN A 31 -50.19 -41.85 15.62
N ASN A 32 -51.00 -42.58 16.40
CA ASN A 32 -51.49 -42.10 17.69
C ASN A 32 -50.37 -41.73 18.69
N GLN A 33 -49.22 -42.42 18.63
CA GLN A 33 -48.07 -42.07 19.46
C GLN A 33 -47.36 -40.83 18.90
N LEU A 34 -47.25 -40.69 17.58
CA LEU A 34 -46.69 -39.51 16.95
C LEU A 34 -47.54 -38.26 17.20
N ASP A 35 -48.86 -38.38 17.16
CA ASP A 35 -49.80 -37.27 17.40
C ASP A 35 -49.67 -36.68 18.80
N SER A 36 -49.19 -37.48 19.76
CA SER A 36 -48.90 -37.01 21.13
C SER A 36 -47.68 -36.08 21.23
N LEU A 37 -46.95 -35.91 20.14
CA LEU A 37 -45.80 -35.00 20.01
C LEU A 37 -46.13 -33.67 19.35
N SER A 38 -47.42 -33.42 19.13
CA SER A 38 -47.89 -32.09 18.78
C SER A 38 -47.30 -31.05 19.74
N ASP A 39 -46.80 -29.96 19.17
CA ASP A 39 -46.15 -28.84 19.84
C ASP A 39 -44.71 -29.08 20.34
N CYS A 40 -44.11 -30.26 20.20
CA CYS A 40 -42.70 -30.49 20.58
C CYS A 40 -41.74 -29.71 19.67
N GLU A 41 -40.97 -28.77 20.24
CA GLU A 41 -39.94 -28.01 19.49
C GLU A 41 -38.55 -28.64 19.63
N ILE A 42 -38.30 -29.32 20.75
CA ILE A 42 -37.03 -29.96 21.08
C ILE A 42 -37.31 -31.36 21.60
N ILE A 43 -36.61 -32.34 21.04
CA ILE A 43 -36.58 -33.72 21.54
C ILE A 43 -35.20 -34.00 22.12
N GLU A 44 -35.17 -34.40 23.39
CA GLU A 44 -33.96 -34.89 24.03
C GLU A 44 -33.75 -36.37 23.71
N GLY A 45 -32.60 -36.71 23.11
CA GLY A 45 -32.28 -38.10 22.73
C GLY A 45 -32.62 -38.42 21.28
N ASN A 46 -32.91 -39.69 21.01
CA ASN A 46 -33.19 -40.16 19.64
C ASN A 46 -34.69 -40.13 19.36
N LEU A 47 -35.08 -39.76 18.15
CA LEU A 47 -36.44 -39.91 17.66
C LEU A 47 -36.44 -40.93 16.51
N VAL A 48 -37.05 -42.11 16.72
CA VAL A 48 -37.15 -43.15 15.69
C VAL A 48 -38.62 -43.36 15.34
N LEU A 49 -39.02 -42.93 14.15
CA LEU A 49 -40.32 -43.20 13.56
C LEU A 49 -40.19 -44.42 12.65
N SER A 50 -40.89 -45.52 12.98
CA SER A 50 -40.75 -46.76 12.22
C SER A 50 -42.06 -47.50 12.01
N GLY A 51 -42.34 -47.88 10.77
CA GLY A 51 -43.46 -48.74 10.41
C GLY A 51 -44.56 -48.03 9.61
N SER A 52 -45.31 -48.84 8.84
CA SER A 52 -46.30 -48.38 7.86
C SER A 52 -47.51 -47.66 8.46
N ASP A 53 -47.72 -47.75 9.78
CA ASP A 53 -48.83 -47.11 10.49
C ASP A 53 -48.61 -45.60 10.72
N ILE A 54 -47.44 -45.08 10.32
CA ILE A 54 -47.12 -43.65 10.34
C ILE A 54 -47.26 -43.11 8.91
N SER A 55 -48.06 -42.07 8.74
CA SER A 55 -48.35 -41.48 7.42
C SER A 55 -48.40 -39.96 7.41
N ASP A 56 -48.55 -39.33 8.58
CA ASP A 56 -48.64 -37.88 8.72
C ASP A 56 -47.59 -37.37 9.72
N LEU A 57 -46.71 -36.49 9.25
CA LEU A 57 -45.68 -35.85 10.05
C LEU A 57 -46.08 -34.47 10.59
N SER A 58 -47.32 -34.01 10.33
CA SER A 58 -47.82 -32.73 10.82
C SER A 58 -47.65 -32.50 12.34
N PRO A 59 -47.71 -33.53 13.23
CA PRO A 59 -47.42 -33.32 14.65
C PRO A 59 -46.00 -32.80 14.95
N LEU A 60 -45.05 -33.00 14.02
CA LEU A 60 -43.66 -32.57 14.15
C LEU A 60 -43.39 -31.21 13.50
N SER A 61 -44.41 -30.47 13.06
CA SER A 61 -44.23 -29.20 12.35
C SER A 61 -43.44 -28.13 13.10
N SER A 62 -43.40 -28.21 14.43
CA SER A 62 -42.68 -27.28 15.30
C SER A 62 -41.28 -27.79 15.69
N LEU A 63 -40.93 -29.02 15.32
CA LEU A 63 -39.69 -29.67 15.75
C LEU A 63 -38.49 -29.01 15.07
N SER A 64 -37.58 -28.44 15.87
CA SER A 64 -36.39 -27.75 15.38
C SER A 64 -35.08 -28.46 15.75
N VAL A 65 -35.08 -29.18 16.89
CA VAL A 65 -33.88 -29.82 17.44
C VAL A 65 -34.19 -31.24 17.91
N VAL A 66 -33.35 -32.19 17.49
CA VAL A 66 -33.22 -33.53 18.09
C VAL A 66 -31.81 -33.65 18.62
N THR A 67 -31.60 -33.81 19.93
CA THR A 67 -30.23 -33.80 20.48
C THR A 67 -29.43 -35.07 20.17
N GLY A 68 -30.10 -36.15 19.77
CA GLY A 68 -29.54 -37.40 19.25
C GLY A 68 -29.82 -37.58 17.75
N SER A 69 -30.17 -38.80 17.34
CA SER A 69 -30.47 -39.14 15.95
C SER A 69 -31.98 -39.09 15.66
N PHE A 70 -32.34 -38.49 14.52
CA PHE A 70 -33.68 -38.59 13.93
C PHE A 70 -33.68 -39.70 12.87
N ALA A 71 -34.60 -40.65 12.97
CA ALA A 71 -34.76 -41.72 12.00
C ALA A 71 -36.21 -41.87 11.54
N LEU A 72 -36.44 -41.91 10.23
CA LEU A 72 -37.72 -42.18 9.58
C LEU A 72 -37.59 -43.45 8.74
N LEU A 73 -38.23 -44.54 9.17
CA LEU A 73 -37.94 -45.90 8.72
C LEU A 73 -39.20 -46.64 8.24
N ASN A 74 -39.21 -47.08 6.99
CA ASN A 74 -40.26 -47.97 6.44
C ASN A 74 -41.70 -47.48 6.75
N THR A 75 -41.94 -46.18 6.64
CA THR A 75 -43.25 -45.55 6.89
C THR A 75 -44.05 -45.37 5.60
N SER A 76 -45.31 -44.96 5.75
CA SER A 76 -46.22 -44.63 4.64
C SER A 76 -46.31 -43.11 4.41
N VAL A 77 -45.34 -42.33 4.91
CA VAL A 77 -45.29 -40.87 4.73
C VAL A 77 -45.09 -40.54 3.25
N THR A 78 -45.77 -39.49 2.78
CA THR A 78 -45.68 -38.99 1.40
C THR A 78 -45.00 -37.62 1.31
N ASP A 79 -45.05 -36.84 2.39
CA ASP A 79 -44.57 -35.45 2.43
C ASP A 79 -43.70 -35.19 3.66
N LEU A 80 -42.50 -34.65 3.42
CA LEU A 80 -41.53 -34.26 4.44
C LEU A 80 -41.59 -32.79 4.81
N SER A 81 -42.39 -31.97 4.12
CA SER A 81 -42.51 -30.53 4.41
C SER A 81 -42.78 -30.18 5.89
N PRO A 82 -43.47 -31.01 6.70
CA PRO A 82 -43.60 -30.75 8.13
C PRO A 82 -42.27 -30.73 8.90
N LEU A 83 -41.18 -31.27 8.36
CA LEU A 83 -39.87 -31.27 9.03
C LEU A 83 -39.01 -30.05 8.66
N SER A 84 -39.57 -29.03 8.02
CA SER A 84 -38.84 -27.85 7.53
C SER A 84 -38.20 -26.98 8.61
N LEU A 85 -38.53 -27.18 9.88
CA LEU A 85 -37.84 -26.48 10.99
C LEU A 85 -36.68 -27.29 11.57
N LEU A 86 -36.59 -28.59 11.28
CA LEU A 86 -35.57 -29.47 11.84
C LEU A 86 -34.21 -29.20 11.17
N ASN A 87 -33.35 -28.47 11.88
CA ASN A 87 -32.04 -28.05 11.37
C ASN A 87 -30.87 -28.54 12.25
N SER A 88 -31.14 -29.21 13.38
CA SER A 88 -30.11 -29.69 14.31
C SER A 88 -30.37 -31.13 14.75
N ALA A 89 -29.41 -32.02 14.46
CA ALA A 89 -29.40 -33.42 14.90
C ALA A 89 -27.99 -34.02 14.88
N GLN A 90 -27.75 -35.08 15.64
CA GLN A 90 -26.49 -35.84 15.45
C GLN A 90 -26.49 -36.57 14.12
N GLN A 91 -27.59 -37.25 13.81
CA GLN A 91 -27.74 -37.97 12.55
C GLN A 91 -29.19 -37.88 12.08
N VAL A 92 -29.38 -37.73 10.77
CA VAL A 92 -30.67 -37.88 10.10
C VAL A 92 -30.63 -39.12 9.22
N PHE A 93 -31.55 -40.06 9.46
CA PHE A 93 -31.61 -41.32 8.74
C PHE A 93 -33.01 -41.55 8.16
N VAL A 94 -33.17 -41.40 6.86
CA VAL A 94 -34.45 -41.62 6.17
C VAL A 94 -34.29 -42.82 5.26
N GLN A 95 -34.97 -43.92 5.58
CA GLN A 95 -34.81 -45.17 4.84
C GLN A 95 -36.10 -45.96 4.66
N GLY A 96 -36.30 -46.51 3.46
CA GLY A 96 -37.38 -47.46 3.18
C GLY A 96 -38.77 -46.81 3.03
N ASN A 97 -38.85 -45.48 2.96
CA ASN A 97 -40.11 -44.74 2.87
C ASN A 97 -40.52 -44.59 1.40
N THR A 98 -40.83 -45.71 0.75
CA THR A 98 -41.07 -45.79 -0.71
C THR A 98 -42.28 -45.00 -1.21
N SER A 99 -43.12 -44.44 -0.32
CA SER A 99 -44.29 -43.63 -0.68
C SER A 99 -44.01 -42.13 -0.72
N LEU A 100 -42.78 -41.69 -0.40
CA LEU A 100 -42.43 -40.28 -0.44
C LEU A 100 -42.46 -39.72 -1.87
N SER A 101 -43.08 -38.56 -2.02
CA SER A 101 -43.17 -37.81 -3.29
C SER A 101 -42.94 -36.29 -3.13
N SER A 102 -42.97 -35.75 -1.90
CA SER A 102 -42.59 -34.36 -1.61
C SER A 102 -41.31 -34.34 -0.75
N CYS A 103 -40.19 -34.07 -1.41
CA CYS A 103 -38.85 -34.40 -0.93
C CYS A 103 -37.97 -33.19 -0.60
N CYS A 104 -38.43 -31.95 -0.82
CA CYS A 104 -37.58 -30.75 -0.78
C CYS A 104 -36.83 -30.56 0.54
N ASN A 105 -37.36 -31.11 1.63
CA ASN A 105 -36.71 -31.11 2.93
C ASN A 105 -35.38 -31.88 2.98
N PHE A 106 -35.10 -32.74 2.00
CA PHE A 106 -33.80 -33.39 1.86
C PHE A 106 -32.68 -32.39 1.59
N LEU A 107 -32.93 -31.38 0.75
CA LEU A 107 -31.95 -30.32 0.45
C LEU A 107 -31.57 -29.57 1.72
N GLN A 108 -32.56 -29.22 2.55
CA GLN A 108 -32.31 -28.59 3.84
C GLN A 108 -31.47 -29.46 4.79
N PHE A 109 -31.70 -30.77 4.84
CA PHE A 109 -30.87 -31.65 5.67
C PHE A 109 -29.43 -31.71 5.17
N ILE A 110 -29.23 -31.72 3.86
CA ILE A 110 -27.91 -31.69 3.22
C ILE A 110 -27.20 -30.37 3.56
N ASP A 111 -27.86 -29.22 3.39
CA ASP A 111 -27.33 -27.89 3.72
C ASP A 111 -26.96 -27.77 5.20
N ALA A 112 -27.86 -28.21 6.09
CA ALA A 112 -27.62 -28.24 7.54
C ALA A 112 -26.43 -29.18 7.90
N SER A 113 -26.17 -30.21 7.09
CA SER A 113 -25.01 -31.06 7.27
C SER A 113 -23.70 -30.38 6.85
N GLN A 114 -23.71 -29.64 5.74
CA GLN A 114 -22.57 -28.83 5.31
C GLN A 114 -22.23 -27.72 6.32
N LEU A 115 -23.25 -27.14 6.97
CA LEU A 115 -23.10 -26.14 8.04
C LEU A 115 -22.74 -26.75 9.41
N GLY A 116 -22.68 -28.08 9.51
CA GLY A 116 -22.28 -28.80 10.72
C GLY A 116 -23.33 -28.86 11.82
N SER A 117 -24.56 -28.37 11.59
CA SER A 117 -25.67 -28.49 12.55
C SER A 117 -26.31 -29.89 12.50
N ILE A 118 -26.11 -30.64 11.41
CA ILE A 118 -26.39 -32.07 11.31
C ILE A 118 -25.10 -32.85 11.01
N MET A 119 -24.62 -33.70 11.92
CA MET A 119 -23.30 -34.34 11.70
C MET A 119 -23.29 -35.38 10.58
N ASN A 120 -24.42 -36.04 10.30
CA ASN A 120 -24.51 -37.02 9.22
C ASN A 120 -25.94 -37.16 8.68
N VAL A 121 -26.09 -37.26 7.37
CA VAL A 121 -27.37 -37.50 6.69
C VAL A 121 -27.25 -38.75 5.84
N SER A 122 -28.21 -39.67 5.97
CA SER A 122 -28.28 -40.89 5.16
C SER A 122 -29.69 -41.11 4.64
N LEU A 123 -29.80 -41.14 3.31
CA LEU A 123 -31.04 -41.26 2.56
C LEU A 123 -30.93 -42.51 1.67
N SER A 124 -31.83 -43.48 1.80
CA SER A 124 -31.82 -44.67 0.94
C SER A 124 -33.18 -45.35 0.82
N ASN A 125 -33.54 -45.81 -0.38
CA ASN A 125 -34.76 -46.60 -0.63
C ASN A 125 -36.05 -45.84 -0.26
N ASN A 126 -36.13 -44.56 -0.62
CA ASN A 126 -37.22 -43.62 -0.33
C ASN A 126 -38.08 -43.27 -1.56
N GLY A 127 -38.07 -44.09 -2.60
CA GLY A 127 -38.95 -43.91 -3.76
C GLY A 127 -38.48 -42.78 -4.68
N GLU A 128 -39.39 -41.87 -5.06
CA GLU A 128 -39.07 -40.75 -5.97
C GLU A 128 -38.02 -39.80 -5.36
N CYS A 129 -37.89 -39.78 -4.04
CA CYS A 129 -36.92 -38.94 -3.34
C CYS A 129 -35.47 -39.46 -3.35
N ASP A 130 -35.19 -40.65 -3.91
CA ASP A 130 -33.81 -41.16 -4.01
C ASP A 130 -33.04 -40.56 -5.20
N ASP A 131 -33.74 -39.94 -6.16
CA ASP A 131 -33.13 -39.23 -7.29
C ASP A 131 -32.90 -37.76 -6.90
N LEU A 132 -31.70 -37.47 -6.38
CA LEU A 132 -31.37 -36.13 -5.91
C LEU A 132 -31.45 -35.08 -7.03
N GLU A 133 -31.16 -35.45 -8.27
CA GLU A 133 -31.22 -34.55 -9.42
C GLU A 133 -32.68 -34.17 -9.74
N ALA A 134 -33.59 -35.15 -9.72
CA ALA A 134 -35.02 -34.90 -9.85
C ALA A 134 -35.58 -34.06 -8.69
N VAL A 135 -35.11 -34.29 -7.45
CA VAL A 135 -35.51 -33.50 -6.29
C VAL A 135 -35.01 -32.05 -6.40
N MET A 136 -33.77 -31.82 -6.84
CA MET A 136 -33.26 -30.46 -7.08
C MET A 136 -34.07 -29.74 -8.16
N LEU A 137 -34.44 -30.44 -9.24
CA LEU A 137 -35.26 -29.90 -10.32
C LEU A 137 -36.67 -29.49 -9.83
N ASP A 138 -37.34 -30.35 -9.07
CA ASP A 138 -38.69 -30.10 -8.55
C ASP A 138 -38.73 -29.01 -7.46
N CYS A 139 -37.63 -28.86 -6.68
CA CYS A 139 -37.61 -27.99 -5.50
C CYS A 139 -36.95 -26.62 -5.72
N LEU A 140 -35.97 -26.51 -6.62
CA LEU A 140 -35.23 -25.26 -6.86
C LEU A 140 -35.52 -24.63 -8.23
N GLY A 141 -36.00 -25.41 -9.20
CA GLY A 141 -36.27 -24.94 -10.56
C GLY A 141 -35.02 -24.61 -11.40
N TYR A 142 -35.23 -24.23 -12.67
CA TYR A 142 -34.18 -23.75 -13.57
C TYR A 142 -33.83 -22.29 -13.26
N ILE A 143 -32.58 -22.00 -12.92
CA ILE A 143 -32.08 -20.61 -12.87
C ILE A 143 -31.33 -20.38 -14.17
N GLU A 144 -31.99 -19.69 -15.11
CA GLU A 144 -31.41 -19.29 -16.39
C GLU A 144 -30.48 -18.08 -16.20
N GLY A 145 -29.25 -18.18 -16.68
CA GLY A 145 -28.25 -17.11 -16.64
C GLY A 145 -26.95 -17.56 -17.30
N CYS A 146 -25.95 -16.70 -17.42
CA CYS A 146 -24.66 -17.13 -17.94
C CYS A 146 -23.98 -18.08 -16.94
N THR A 147 -23.67 -19.30 -17.37
CA THR A 147 -22.97 -20.32 -16.55
C THR A 147 -21.47 -20.35 -16.81
N ASP A 148 -20.99 -19.55 -17.77
CA ASP A 148 -19.59 -19.42 -18.10
C ASP A 148 -18.92 -18.47 -17.10
N ILE A 149 -17.98 -18.99 -16.31
CA ILE A 149 -17.26 -18.22 -15.29
C ILE A 149 -16.39 -17.11 -15.89
N GLU A 150 -16.10 -17.19 -17.18
CA GLU A 150 -15.22 -16.26 -17.90
C GLU A 150 -15.98 -15.06 -18.49
N ALA A 151 -17.32 -15.12 -18.51
CA ALA A 151 -18.15 -14.05 -19.02
C ALA A 151 -18.35 -12.90 -18.00
N LEU A 152 -18.44 -11.66 -18.49
CA LEU A 152 -18.67 -10.44 -17.71
C LEU A 152 -19.96 -10.47 -16.88
N ASN A 153 -20.94 -11.28 -17.29
CA ASN A 153 -22.22 -11.43 -16.61
C ASN A 153 -22.44 -12.86 -16.07
N TYR A 154 -21.36 -13.57 -15.75
CA TYR A 154 -21.39 -14.84 -15.04
C TYR A 154 -22.29 -14.76 -13.79
N SER A 155 -23.10 -15.80 -13.58
CA SER A 155 -23.89 -15.95 -12.36
C SER A 155 -23.63 -17.29 -11.69
N GLU A 156 -23.08 -17.25 -10.48
CA GLU A 156 -22.87 -18.44 -9.63
C GLU A 156 -24.16 -19.23 -9.33
N ASN A 157 -25.32 -18.57 -9.47
CA ASN A 157 -26.62 -19.16 -9.22
C ASN A 157 -27.27 -19.74 -10.48
N ALA A 158 -26.72 -19.48 -11.68
CA ALA A 158 -27.25 -20.02 -12.91
C ALA A 158 -26.98 -21.53 -13.00
N THR A 159 -28.04 -22.31 -13.21
CA THR A 159 -27.98 -23.77 -13.39
C THR A 159 -28.18 -24.20 -14.83
N VAL A 160 -28.63 -23.28 -15.70
CA VAL A 160 -28.78 -23.48 -17.14
C VAL A 160 -28.34 -22.24 -17.90
N ASP A 161 -27.42 -22.44 -18.84
CA ASP A 161 -27.00 -21.39 -19.76
C ASP A 161 -28.15 -20.98 -20.69
N ASN A 162 -28.46 -19.70 -20.71
CA ASN A 162 -29.46 -19.11 -21.61
C ASN A 162 -28.84 -18.39 -22.82
N GLY A 163 -27.52 -18.51 -23.01
CA GLY A 163 -26.77 -17.89 -24.10
C GLY A 163 -26.66 -16.36 -23.97
N SER A 164 -26.83 -15.83 -22.75
CA SER A 164 -26.70 -14.39 -22.48
C SER A 164 -25.27 -13.95 -22.12
N CYS A 165 -24.28 -14.86 -22.11
CA CYS A 165 -22.90 -14.56 -21.76
C CYS A 165 -22.35 -13.35 -22.55
N GLU A 166 -21.94 -12.31 -21.83
CA GLU A 166 -21.33 -11.10 -22.36
C GLU A 166 -19.82 -11.18 -22.18
N TYR A 167 -19.08 -10.85 -23.24
CA TYR A 167 -17.62 -10.88 -23.27
C TYR A 167 -17.08 -9.48 -23.59
N PHE A 168 -15.83 -9.20 -23.26
CA PHE A 168 -15.25 -7.89 -23.53
C PHE A 168 -15.20 -7.61 -25.04
N CYS A 169 -16.00 -6.64 -25.50
CA CYS A 169 -16.06 -6.20 -26.88
C CYS A 169 -15.92 -4.67 -26.93
N PRO A 170 -14.91 -4.11 -27.60
CA PRO A 170 -14.76 -2.67 -27.76
C PRO A 170 -15.93 -2.10 -28.59
N GLU A 171 -16.76 -1.28 -27.95
CA GLU A 171 -17.90 -0.60 -28.59
C GLU A 171 -17.48 0.66 -29.37
N SER A 172 -16.22 1.09 -29.25
CA SER A 172 -15.72 2.35 -29.80
C SER A 172 -14.34 2.19 -30.47
N ILE A 173 -14.03 3.12 -31.37
CA ILE A 173 -12.69 3.26 -31.99
C ILE A 173 -11.75 4.07 -31.08
N ASP A 174 -12.32 4.83 -30.15
CA ASP A 174 -11.57 5.75 -29.31
C ASP A 174 -10.83 4.96 -28.22
N ASP A 175 -9.54 5.26 -28.07
CA ASP A 175 -8.67 4.66 -27.06
C ASP A 175 -8.86 5.31 -25.67
N ILE A 176 -9.91 6.14 -25.50
CA ILE A 176 -10.22 6.88 -24.27
C ILE A 176 -11.54 6.35 -23.70
N VAL A 177 -11.45 5.66 -22.57
CA VAL A 177 -12.59 5.16 -21.80
C VAL A 177 -12.60 5.84 -20.44
N ASP A 178 -13.78 6.07 -19.87
CA ASP A 178 -13.89 6.47 -18.47
C ASP A 178 -13.51 5.27 -17.59
N PHE A 179 -12.32 5.31 -17.01
CA PHE A 179 -11.79 4.27 -16.11
C PHE A 179 -11.96 4.70 -14.65
N SER A 180 -12.85 5.64 -14.35
CA SER A 180 -13.09 6.04 -12.96
C SER A 180 -13.71 4.89 -12.16
N CYS A 181 -13.31 4.80 -10.89
CA CYS A 181 -13.78 3.76 -9.99
C CYS A 181 -15.27 3.97 -9.64
N ASP A 182 -16.13 3.07 -10.13
CA ASP A 182 -17.58 3.04 -9.85
C ASP A 182 -17.95 2.00 -8.75
N GLY A 183 -17.07 1.80 -7.77
CA GLY A 183 -17.28 0.78 -6.72
C GLY A 183 -16.22 0.78 -5.62
N ASN A 184 -15.92 -0.41 -5.11
CA ASN A 184 -14.78 -0.66 -4.22
C ASN A 184 -13.89 -1.73 -4.86
N ALA A 185 -12.62 -1.77 -4.47
CA ALA A 185 -11.75 -2.91 -4.74
C ALA A 185 -12.35 -4.23 -4.23
N TYR A 186 -11.95 -5.35 -4.84
CA TYR A 186 -12.36 -6.68 -4.41
C TYR A 186 -11.90 -6.97 -2.98
N PRO A 187 -12.67 -7.75 -2.19
CA PRO A 187 -12.24 -8.19 -0.86
C PRO A 187 -10.90 -8.92 -0.95
N ILE A 188 -9.99 -8.59 -0.04
CA ILE A 188 -8.62 -9.11 -0.05
C ILE A 188 -8.60 -10.64 0.09
N ASN A 189 -8.26 -11.34 -0.99
CA ASN A 189 -7.85 -12.74 -1.02
C ASN A 189 -6.44 -12.86 -1.63
N CYS A 190 -5.45 -13.18 -0.80
CA CYS A 190 -4.04 -13.21 -1.22
C CYS A 190 -3.58 -14.56 -1.82
N GLU A 191 -4.51 -15.39 -2.29
CA GLU A 191 -4.20 -16.66 -2.93
C GLU A 191 -4.08 -16.45 -4.44
N PRO A 192 -2.88 -16.57 -5.04
CA PRO A 192 -2.70 -16.34 -6.46
C PRO A 192 -3.34 -17.45 -7.29
N GLU A 193 -3.98 -17.06 -8.37
CA GLU A 193 -4.49 -17.95 -9.40
C GLU A 193 -3.68 -17.76 -10.70
N ILE A 194 -3.22 -18.86 -11.28
CA ILE A 194 -2.50 -18.86 -12.56
C ILE A 194 -3.35 -19.64 -13.56
N ILE A 195 -3.73 -18.96 -14.63
CA ILE A 195 -4.59 -19.47 -15.69
C ILE A 195 -3.74 -19.58 -16.96
N ASN A 196 -3.84 -20.73 -17.64
CA ASN A 196 -3.26 -20.95 -18.96
C ASN A 196 -4.41 -21.19 -19.93
N GLU A 197 -4.55 -20.32 -20.92
CA GLU A 197 -5.54 -20.48 -21.96
C GLU A 197 -4.90 -20.59 -23.35
N PRO A 198 -5.40 -21.47 -24.23
CA PRO A 198 -4.88 -21.60 -25.58
C PRO A 198 -5.05 -20.29 -26.37
N SER A 199 -4.07 -19.95 -27.22
CA SER A 199 -4.18 -18.70 -27.96
C SER A 199 -5.39 -18.63 -28.90
N ASP A 200 -6.11 -17.51 -28.82
CA ASP A 200 -7.17 -17.08 -29.75
C ASP A 200 -6.62 -16.59 -31.12
N GLY A 201 -5.33 -16.82 -31.37
CA GLY A 201 -4.60 -16.38 -32.54
C GLY A 201 -3.94 -15.01 -32.37
N ALA A 202 -3.32 -14.54 -33.46
CA ALA A 202 -2.51 -13.31 -33.48
C ALA A 202 -2.84 -12.46 -34.71
N GLY A 203 -4.14 -12.32 -35.02
CA GLY A 203 -4.57 -11.57 -36.19
C GLY A 203 -4.44 -10.06 -35.97
N HIS A 204 -3.74 -9.35 -36.87
CA HIS A 204 -3.64 -7.89 -36.82
C HIS A 204 -4.82 -7.20 -37.52
N TYR A 205 -5.52 -6.31 -36.81
CA TYR A 205 -6.65 -5.54 -37.33
C TYR A 205 -6.52 -4.04 -37.01
N ASN A 206 -6.78 -3.17 -37.99
CA ASN A 206 -6.72 -1.73 -37.75
C ASN A 206 -7.94 -1.18 -37.00
N ASN A 207 -9.10 -1.82 -37.18
CA ASN A 207 -10.36 -1.42 -36.55
C ASN A 207 -10.59 -2.30 -35.31
N PRO A 208 -10.70 -1.72 -34.10
CA PRO A 208 -10.96 -2.51 -32.90
C PRO A 208 -12.40 -3.03 -32.83
N ILE A 209 -13.37 -2.37 -33.48
CA ILE A 209 -14.78 -2.76 -33.39
C ILE A 209 -14.97 -4.21 -33.85
N GLY A 210 -15.51 -5.04 -32.96
CA GLY A 210 -15.79 -6.46 -33.21
C GLY A 210 -14.64 -7.42 -32.88
N LEU A 211 -13.55 -6.93 -32.27
CA LEU A 211 -12.54 -7.77 -31.63
C LEU A 211 -12.98 -8.09 -30.21
N CYS A 212 -13.68 -9.22 -30.04
CA CYS A 212 -14.08 -9.70 -28.72
C CYS A 212 -13.08 -10.74 -28.22
N TYR A 213 -12.96 -10.83 -26.90
CA TYR A 213 -12.14 -11.84 -26.24
C TYR A 213 -12.99 -12.61 -25.26
N ASP A 214 -12.81 -13.92 -25.24
CA ASP A 214 -13.55 -14.81 -24.35
C ASP A 214 -13.01 -14.71 -22.90
N GLU A 215 -11.81 -14.15 -22.72
CA GLU A 215 -11.11 -13.99 -21.45
C GLU A 215 -11.13 -12.53 -20.91
N SER A 216 -11.13 -12.39 -19.58
CA SER A 216 -10.89 -11.10 -18.90
C SER A 216 -9.88 -11.26 -17.75
N PRO A 217 -8.68 -10.64 -17.81
CA PRO A 217 -8.16 -9.89 -18.94
C PRO A 217 -7.71 -10.82 -20.08
N PRO A 218 -7.85 -10.41 -21.36
CA PRO A 218 -7.38 -11.22 -22.48
C PRO A 218 -5.86 -11.35 -22.50
N SER A 219 -5.39 -12.59 -22.61
CA SER A 219 -3.96 -12.95 -22.65
C SER A 219 -3.42 -13.13 -24.07
N SER A 220 -4.31 -13.27 -25.06
CA SER A 220 -3.96 -13.45 -26.47
C SER A 220 -5.10 -12.98 -27.39
N GLY A 221 -4.98 -13.23 -28.70
CA GLY A 221 -6.08 -13.04 -29.64
C GLY A 221 -5.87 -11.92 -30.66
N PRO A 222 -6.88 -11.67 -31.52
CA PRO A 222 -6.89 -10.58 -32.48
C PRO A 222 -6.62 -9.22 -31.84
N HIS A 223 -5.70 -8.42 -32.40
CA HIS A 223 -5.29 -7.16 -31.77
C HIS A 223 -4.85 -6.13 -32.81
N ARG A 224 -4.53 -4.91 -32.37
CA ARG A 224 -4.25 -3.78 -33.27
C ARG A 224 -2.81 -3.78 -33.75
N SER A 225 -2.59 -3.49 -35.04
CA SER A 225 -1.26 -3.51 -35.66
C SER A 225 -0.22 -2.54 -35.08
N MET A 226 -0.60 -1.54 -34.27
CA MET A 226 0.36 -0.66 -33.61
C MET A 226 0.36 -0.96 -32.12
N TRP A 227 1.48 -1.48 -31.61
CA TRP A 227 1.70 -1.73 -30.18
C TRP A 227 2.22 -0.49 -29.45
N GLY A 228 2.09 -0.52 -28.12
CA GLY A 228 2.50 0.56 -27.22
C GLY A 228 4.01 0.65 -27.02
N ARG A 229 4.49 1.86 -26.70
CA ARG A 229 5.78 2.02 -26.00
C ARG A 229 5.74 1.26 -24.67
N TRP A 230 6.88 0.71 -24.24
CA TRP A 230 7.01 0.09 -22.93
C TRP A 230 6.94 1.15 -21.81
N GLY A 231 6.19 0.88 -20.75
CA GLY A 231 5.99 1.79 -19.61
C GLY A 231 4.53 1.92 -19.15
N GLU A 232 4.26 2.95 -18.36
CA GLU A 232 2.95 3.22 -17.75
C GLU A 232 2.07 4.10 -18.65
N TYR A 233 0.77 3.83 -18.61
CA TYR A 233 -0.27 4.59 -19.30
C TYR A 233 -1.37 4.96 -18.30
N GLU A 234 -1.98 6.14 -18.48
CA GLU A 234 -3.20 6.47 -17.73
C GLU A 234 -4.32 5.49 -18.09
N TYR A 235 -4.35 5.06 -19.36
CA TYR A 235 -5.17 3.94 -19.83
C TYR A 235 -4.61 3.41 -21.16
N MET A 236 -4.58 2.08 -21.29
CA MET A 236 -4.29 1.38 -22.54
C MET A 236 -5.36 0.30 -22.78
N PRO A 237 -6.06 0.32 -23.92
CA PRO A 237 -7.08 -0.67 -24.20
C PRO A 237 -6.48 -2.05 -24.54
N PRO A 238 -7.22 -3.15 -24.34
CA PRO A 238 -6.65 -4.50 -24.43
C PRO A 238 -6.02 -4.85 -25.77
N GLN A 239 -6.63 -4.38 -26.87
CA GLN A 239 -6.12 -4.63 -28.22
C GLN A 239 -4.72 -4.02 -28.47
N ARG A 240 -4.22 -3.15 -27.57
CA ARG A 240 -2.87 -2.57 -27.63
C ARG A 240 -1.88 -3.39 -26.82
N TYR A 241 -2.18 -3.68 -25.55
CA TYR A 241 -1.25 -4.43 -24.72
C TYR A 241 -1.13 -5.88 -25.20
N ILE A 242 -2.17 -6.48 -25.80
CA ILE A 242 -2.07 -7.84 -26.37
C ILE A 242 -0.98 -7.91 -27.45
N HIS A 243 -0.79 -6.85 -28.24
CA HIS A 243 0.32 -6.80 -29.19
C HIS A 243 1.68 -6.69 -28.47
N ASN A 244 1.74 -5.96 -27.34
CA ASN A 244 2.90 -5.98 -26.47
C ASN A 244 3.17 -7.40 -25.91
N LEU A 245 2.14 -8.18 -25.59
CA LEU A 245 2.28 -9.59 -25.19
C LEU A 245 2.78 -10.46 -26.35
N GLU A 246 2.30 -10.26 -27.58
CA GLU A 246 2.77 -10.99 -28.78
C GLU A 246 4.29 -10.85 -28.96
N HIS A 247 4.84 -9.69 -28.62
CA HIS A 247 6.29 -9.39 -28.66
C HIS A 247 7.05 -9.79 -27.39
N GLY A 248 6.45 -10.60 -26.52
CA GLY A 248 7.11 -11.17 -25.35
C GLY A 248 7.19 -10.24 -24.15
N GLY A 249 6.38 -9.18 -24.10
CA GLY A 249 6.26 -8.30 -22.94
C GLY A 249 5.30 -8.82 -21.87
N ILE A 250 5.24 -8.10 -20.75
CA ILE A 250 4.28 -8.33 -19.65
C ILE A 250 3.30 -7.16 -19.58
N ALA A 251 2.00 -7.45 -19.47
CA ALA A 251 1.02 -6.44 -19.11
C ALA A 251 0.70 -6.57 -17.60
N ILE A 252 0.92 -5.51 -16.86
CA ILE A 252 0.60 -5.38 -15.45
C ILE A 252 -0.69 -4.57 -15.38
N LEU A 253 -1.77 -5.23 -14.97
CA LEU A 253 -3.11 -4.66 -14.93
C LEU A 253 -3.54 -4.51 -13.48
N TYR A 254 -4.30 -3.47 -13.20
CA TYR A 254 -4.86 -3.25 -11.88
C TYR A 254 -6.30 -2.73 -11.98
N HIS A 255 -7.11 -3.12 -11.00
CA HIS A 255 -8.48 -2.64 -10.91
C HIS A 255 -8.49 -1.14 -10.55
N PRO A 256 -9.32 -0.28 -11.18
CA PRO A 256 -9.27 1.17 -10.96
C PRO A 256 -9.54 1.63 -9.52
N CYS A 257 -10.20 0.79 -8.73
CA CYS A 257 -10.48 1.05 -7.32
C CYS A 257 -9.37 0.59 -6.36
N VAL A 258 -8.27 0.03 -6.85
CA VAL A 258 -7.19 -0.47 -5.99
C VAL A 258 -6.48 0.69 -5.26
N GLU A 259 -5.96 0.42 -4.06
CA GLU A 259 -5.20 1.40 -3.30
C GLU A 259 -3.92 1.82 -4.05
N LYS A 260 -3.56 3.11 -3.95
CA LYS A 260 -2.42 3.68 -4.68
C LYS A 260 -1.12 2.99 -4.31
N GLU A 261 -0.97 2.56 -3.06
CA GLU A 261 0.19 1.85 -2.53
C GLU A 261 0.46 0.54 -3.28
N ILE A 262 -0.58 -0.16 -3.75
CA ILE A 262 -0.45 -1.37 -4.57
C ILE A 262 0.08 -1.00 -5.97
N ILE A 263 -0.46 0.06 -6.57
CA ILE A 263 0.00 0.55 -7.88
C ILE A 263 1.48 0.95 -7.79
N ASP A 264 1.87 1.66 -6.72
CA ASP A 264 3.25 2.05 -6.45
C ASP A 264 4.16 0.82 -6.26
N SER A 265 3.66 -0.24 -5.62
CA SER A 265 4.39 -1.50 -5.43
C SER A 265 4.60 -2.28 -6.74
N LEU A 266 3.56 -2.39 -7.58
CA LEU A 266 3.63 -2.99 -8.91
C LEU A 266 4.63 -2.26 -9.81
N ARG A 267 4.60 -0.93 -9.73
CA ARG A 267 5.52 -0.08 -10.48
C ARG A 267 6.97 -0.27 -10.03
N THR A 268 7.21 -0.27 -8.72
CA THR A 268 8.54 -0.52 -8.14
C THR A 268 9.06 -1.88 -8.58
N LEU A 269 8.21 -2.92 -8.56
CA LEU A 269 8.56 -4.24 -9.05
C LEU A 269 9.01 -4.18 -10.51
N ALA A 270 8.21 -3.59 -11.40
CA ALA A 270 8.52 -3.49 -12.83
C ALA A 270 9.83 -2.73 -13.12
N CYS A 271 10.10 -1.66 -12.38
CA CYS A 271 11.33 -0.86 -12.54
C CYS A 271 12.57 -1.48 -11.91
N SER A 272 12.42 -2.38 -10.93
CA SER A 272 13.53 -3.09 -10.30
C SER A 272 14.03 -4.29 -11.11
N ARG A 273 13.30 -4.70 -12.16
CA ARG A 273 13.64 -5.84 -13.00
C ARG A 273 14.95 -5.57 -13.76
N PRO A 274 15.92 -6.50 -13.73
CA PRO A 274 17.19 -6.31 -14.40
C PRO A 274 17.04 -6.40 -15.92
N ASP A 275 17.95 -5.74 -16.63
CA ASP A 275 18.11 -5.92 -18.07
C ASP A 275 18.54 -7.36 -18.41
N ASP A 276 18.09 -7.86 -19.55
CA ASP A 276 18.46 -9.17 -20.09
C ASP A 276 19.18 -9.04 -21.45
N ASP A 277 19.40 -10.17 -22.15
CA ASP A 277 20.03 -10.15 -23.48
C ASP A 277 19.13 -9.54 -24.58
N GLY A 278 17.85 -9.34 -24.29
CA GLY A 278 16.89 -8.57 -25.08
C GLY A 278 16.83 -7.09 -24.69
N GLY A 279 17.61 -6.64 -23.70
CA GLY A 279 17.65 -5.26 -23.24
C GLY A 279 16.82 -5.02 -21.98
N GLU A 280 16.26 -3.81 -21.85
CA GLU A 280 15.45 -3.45 -20.69
C GLU A 280 14.18 -4.32 -20.57
N PHE A 281 13.75 -4.60 -19.34
CA PHE A 281 12.51 -5.32 -19.09
C PHE A 281 11.31 -4.64 -19.80
N ARG A 282 10.54 -5.44 -20.54
CA ARG A 282 9.41 -5.00 -21.38
C ARG A 282 8.09 -5.20 -20.65
N TRP A 283 7.51 -4.10 -20.22
CA TRP A 283 6.26 -4.10 -19.49
C TRP A 283 5.34 -2.95 -19.90
N VAL A 284 4.05 -3.14 -19.66
CA VAL A 284 3.01 -2.10 -19.69
C VAL A 284 2.32 -2.11 -18.33
N LEU A 285 2.03 -0.94 -17.76
CA LEU A 285 1.18 -0.80 -16.57
C LEU A 285 -0.01 0.10 -16.93
N THR A 286 -1.22 -0.39 -16.69
CA THR A 286 -2.46 0.34 -17.02
C THR A 286 -3.62 -0.16 -16.14
N PRO A 287 -4.62 0.69 -15.82
CA PRO A 287 -5.86 0.20 -15.22
C PRO A 287 -6.63 -0.68 -16.22
N TYR A 288 -7.41 -1.62 -15.68
CA TYR A 288 -8.35 -2.47 -16.42
C TYR A 288 -9.68 -2.53 -15.66
N VAL A 289 -10.75 -2.01 -16.26
CA VAL A 289 -12.04 -1.74 -15.55
C VAL A 289 -12.72 -3.03 -15.09
N ASP A 290 -12.74 -4.08 -15.93
CA ASP A 290 -13.49 -5.31 -15.67
C ASP A 290 -12.58 -6.45 -15.17
N LEU A 291 -11.63 -6.11 -14.30
CA LEU A 291 -10.63 -7.06 -13.80
C LEU A 291 -11.27 -7.96 -12.72
N PRO A 292 -11.15 -9.30 -12.79
CA PRO A 292 -11.79 -10.20 -11.82
C PRO A 292 -11.12 -10.23 -10.44
N SER A 293 -9.98 -9.55 -10.29
CA SER A 293 -9.19 -9.38 -9.06
C SER A 293 -8.64 -7.95 -8.98
N ASN A 294 -8.00 -7.56 -7.87
CA ASN A 294 -7.38 -6.23 -7.77
C ASN A 294 -6.14 -6.06 -8.66
N ILE A 295 -5.39 -7.13 -8.91
CA ILE A 295 -4.13 -7.14 -9.67
C ILE A 295 -4.16 -8.31 -10.65
N SER A 296 -3.65 -8.07 -11.87
CA SER A 296 -3.32 -9.14 -12.81
C SER A 296 -1.98 -8.91 -13.50
N ILE A 297 -1.23 -9.98 -13.71
CA ILE A 297 0.00 -9.98 -14.50
C ILE A 297 -0.23 -10.90 -15.70
N VAL A 298 -0.14 -10.37 -16.90
CA VAL A 298 -0.51 -11.07 -18.12
C VAL A 298 0.73 -11.23 -19.00
N ALA A 299 0.94 -12.46 -19.46
CA ALA A 299 1.87 -12.84 -20.51
C ALA A 299 1.06 -13.51 -21.65
N TRP A 300 1.67 -13.75 -22.80
CA TRP A 300 0.98 -14.43 -23.90
C TRP A 300 0.46 -15.81 -23.47
N GLU A 301 -0.85 -16.08 -23.56
CA GLU A 301 -1.53 -17.33 -23.10
C GLU A 301 -1.56 -17.57 -21.58
N TRP A 302 -1.06 -16.63 -20.76
CA TRP A 302 -0.95 -16.82 -19.32
C TRP A 302 -1.41 -15.60 -18.54
N THR A 303 -2.24 -15.83 -17.53
CA THR A 303 -2.78 -14.79 -16.66
C THR A 303 -2.55 -15.18 -15.20
N TYR A 304 -1.93 -14.28 -14.45
CA TYR A 304 -1.85 -14.33 -12.99
C TYR A 304 -2.91 -13.38 -12.42
N LEU A 305 -3.70 -13.83 -11.45
CA LEU A 305 -4.69 -13.05 -10.71
C LEU A 305 -4.39 -13.09 -9.21
N ASN A 306 -4.47 -11.94 -8.54
CA ASN A 306 -4.37 -11.86 -7.09
C ASN A 306 -5.02 -10.55 -6.60
N ASP A 307 -5.61 -10.55 -5.40
CA ASP A 307 -6.09 -9.31 -4.79
C ASP A 307 -5.01 -8.55 -4.02
N CYS A 308 -3.87 -9.20 -3.75
CA CYS A 308 -2.77 -8.68 -2.97
C CYS A 308 -1.50 -8.53 -3.81
N PHE A 309 -0.69 -7.52 -3.49
CA PHE A 309 0.67 -7.44 -4.01
C PHE A 309 1.56 -8.45 -3.27
N ASP A 310 1.96 -9.51 -3.97
CA ASP A 310 2.99 -10.44 -3.54
C ASP A 310 4.16 -10.45 -4.52
N ALA A 311 5.22 -9.73 -4.17
CA ALA A 311 6.40 -9.58 -5.02
C ALA A 311 7.06 -10.92 -5.38
N MET A 312 6.99 -11.94 -4.51
CA MET A 312 7.66 -13.22 -4.76
C MET A 312 6.95 -13.98 -5.87
N SER A 313 5.65 -14.24 -5.73
CA SER A 313 4.89 -14.99 -6.74
C SER A 313 4.76 -14.23 -8.06
N ILE A 314 4.66 -12.89 -8.04
CA ILE A 314 4.68 -12.07 -9.25
C ILE A 314 6.01 -12.22 -10.01
N ASN A 315 7.14 -12.18 -9.30
CA ASN A 315 8.45 -12.36 -9.95
C ASN A 315 8.61 -13.78 -10.50
N GLU A 316 8.17 -14.81 -9.77
CA GLU A 316 8.19 -16.19 -10.27
C GLU A 316 7.36 -16.33 -11.55
N PHE A 317 6.14 -15.79 -11.58
CA PHE A 317 5.31 -15.78 -12.79
C PHE A 317 6.00 -15.07 -13.96
N ILE A 318 6.55 -13.87 -13.73
CA ILE A 318 7.24 -13.12 -14.79
C ILE A 318 8.46 -13.89 -15.30
N ASP A 319 9.27 -14.48 -14.41
CA ASP A 319 10.46 -15.24 -14.80
C ASP A 319 10.14 -16.47 -15.65
N GLU A 320 8.99 -17.11 -15.42
CA GLU A 320 8.55 -18.28 -16.17
C GLU A 320 7.93 -17.95 -17.54
N HIS A 321 7.31 -16.77 -17.69
CA HIS A 321 6.47 -16.46 -18.87
C HIS A 321 6.99 -15.29 -19.72
N TYR A 322 7.90 -14.47 -19.21
CA TYR A 322 8.48 -13.37 -19.96
C TYR A 322 9.22 -13.86 -21.22
N ARG A 323 8.96 -13.21 -22.36
CA ARG A 323 9.48 -13.56 -23.70
C ARG A 323 9.07 -14.92 -24.25
N ASN A 324 8.12 -15.61 -23.61
CA ASN A 324 7.52 -16.84 -24.14
C ASN A 324 6.27 -16.49 -24.96
N ALA A 325 6.48 -15.89 -26.14
CA ALA A 325 5.42 -15.45 -27.04
C ALA A 325 5.74 -15.79 -28.52
N PRO A 326 4.79 -15.62 -29.46
CA PRO A 326 5.03 -15.88 -30.88
C PRO A 326 6.16 -15.06 -31.48
N GLU A 327 6.40 -13.86 -30.96
CA GLU A 327 7.46 -12.94 -31.40
C GLU A 327 8.30 -12.41 -30.22
N ASP A 328 9.50 -11.91 -30.52
CA ASP A 328 10.44 -11.37 -29.52
C ASP A 328 11.09 -10.10 -30.06
N PHE A 329 10.39 -8.97 -29.94
CA PHE A 329 10.88 -7.66 -30.39
C PHE A 329 11.20 -6.74 -29.22
N TYR A 330 12.45 -6.25 -29.21
CA TYR A 330 12.99 -5.46 -28.10
C TYR A 330 12.68 -3.95 -28.17
N TYR A 331 12.38 -3.41 -29.37
CA TYR A 331 12.23 -1.97 -29.54
C TYR A 331 10.81 -1.49 -29.19
N ASN A 332 10.70 -0.20 -28.86
CA ASN A 332 9.43 0.43 -28.49
C ASN A 332 8.43 0.45 -29.67
N GLY A 333 7.16 0.30 -29.33
CA GLY A 333 6.05 0.55 -30.25
C GLY A 333 5.84 2.04 -30.52
N SER A 334 4.98 2.33 -31.49
CA SER A 334 4.68 3.71 -31.90
C SER A 334 3.44 4.31 -31.22
N TYR A 335 2.66 3.52 -30.47
CA TYR A 335 1.51 4.03 -29.74
C TYR A 335 1.94 4.66 -28.41
N ASP A 336 1.54 5.90 -28.19
CA ASP A 336 1.92 6.74 -27.04
C ASP A 336 0.75 7.58 -26.49
N THR A 337 -0.49 7.29 -26.91
CA THR A 337 -1.68 7.98 -26.40
C THR A 337 -1.86 7.64 -24.92
N LEU A 338 -1.99 8.67 -24.08
CA LEU A 338 -2.04 8.55 -22.60
C LEU A 338 -0.79 7.91 -21.97
N TYR A 339 0.35 7.96 -22.66
CA TYR A 339 1.62 7.49 -22.11
C TYR A 339 2.13 8.42 -21.01
N VAL A 340 2.37 7.85 -19.83
CA VAL A 340 2.90 8.56 -18.66
C VAL A 340 4.43 8.58 -18.73
N GLY A 341 5.04 7.42 -18.96
CA GLY A 341 6.48 7.28 -18.97
C GLY A 341 6.94 5.87 -18.66
N LYS A 342 8.25 5.64 -18.82
CA LYS A 342 8.96 4.51 -18.21
C LYS A 342 9.71 5.04 -16.98
N CYS A 343 10.38 4.18 -16.22
CA CYS A 343 11.09 4.42 -14.94
C CYS A 343 11.92 5.73 -14.80
N GLU A 344 12.14 6.49 -15.86
CA GLU A 344 12.78 7.82 -15.91
C GLU A 344 11.93 8.98 -15.34
N ALA A 345 10.62 8.79 -15.11
CA ALA A 345 9.76 9.77 -14.43
C ALA A 345 9.76 9.62 -12.90
N TYR A 346 10.59 8.73 -12.36
CA TYR A 346 10.62 8.32 -10.95
C TYR A 346 12.00 8.55 -10.36
N GLY A 347 12.01 8.98 -9.10
CA GLY A 347 13.22 9.30 -8.35
C GLY A 347 12.91 10.36 -7.31
N CYS A 348 13.92 10.84 -6.59
CA CYS A 348 13.68 11.85 -5.57
C CYS A 348 13.00 13.11 -6.14
N THR A 349 11.86 13.47 -5.54
CA THR A 349 11.09 14.68 -5.89
C THR A 349 11.29 15.83 -4.89
N ASP A 350 11.99 15.58 -3.78
CA ASP A 350 12.32 16.62 -2.80
C ASP A 350 13.50 17.47 -3.30
N VAL A 351 13.25 18.77 -3.49
CA VAL A 351 14.25 19.75 -3.93
C VAL A 351 15.44 19.88 -2.98
N ASN A 352 15.32 19.44 -1.73
CA ASN A 352 16.36 19.52 -0.71
C ASN A 352 17.26 18.26 -0.65
N ALA A 353 16.97 17.23 -1.46
CA ALA A 353 17.80 16.04 -1.52
C ALA A 353 18.94 16.17 -2.53
N LEU A 354 20.08 15.51 -2.24
CA LEU A 354 21.28 15.50 -3.07
C LEU A 354 21.06 14.87 -4.46
N ASN A 355 20.10 13.96 -4.58
CA ASN A 355 19.75 13.28 -5.83
C ASN A 355 18.41 13.75 -6.43
N PHE A 356 17.95 14.95 -6.05
CA PHE A 356 16.79 15.58 -6.69
C PHE A 356 16.98 15.73 -8.20
N GLN A 357 15.97 15.34 -8.99
CA GLN A 357 15.90 15.70 -10.41
C GLN A 357 14.54 16.29 -10.75
N SER A 358 14.56 17.43 -11.44
CA SER A 358 13.34 18.14 -11.85
C SER A 358 12.45 17.38 -12.85
N ILE A 359 12.93 16.27 -13.41
CA ILE A 359 12.18 15.41 -14.33
C ILE A 359 11.36 14.34 -13.60
N ASN A 360 11.66 14.08 -12.32
CA ASN A 360 10.95 13.10 -11.51
C ASN A 360 9.58 13.68 -11.14
N LEU A 361 8.52 12.99 -11.52
CA LEU A 361 7.13 13.38 -11.23
C LEU A 361 6.57 12.60 -10.04
N ILE A 362 7.22 11.50 -9.67
CA ILE A 362 6.74 10.55 -8.65
C ILE A 362 7.93 10.14 -7.77
N ASP A 363 7.79 10.31 -6.44
CA ASP A 363 8.81 9.95 -5.45
C ASP A 363 8.84 8.44 -5.22
N ASP A 364 9.99 7.83 -5.40
CA ASP A 364 10.24 6.40 -5.18
C ASP A 364 10.94 6.13 -3.83
N GLY A 365 11.08 7.14 -2.98
CA GLY A 365 11.74 7.03 -1.68
C GLY A 365 13.27 6.96 -1.77
N SER A 366 13.85 7.21 -2.95
CA SER A 366 15.31 7.21 -3.15
C SER A 366 16.02 8.46 -2.66
N CYS A 367 15.34 9.43 -2.05
CA CYS A 367 15.94 10.70 -1.61
C CYS A 367 17.13 10.50 -0.66
N ILE A 368 18.29 11.01 -1.06
CA ILE A 368 19.52 11.04 -0.28
C ILE A 368 19.69 12.46 0.27
N TYR A 369 19.75 12.59 1.59
CA TYR A 369 20.01 13.88 2.25
C TYR A 369 21.48 13.97 2.65
N PRO A 370 22.06 15.18 2.71
CA PRO A 370 23.40 15.34 3.25
C PRO A 370 23.44 14.92 4.72
N ASP A 371 24.54 14.28 5.13
CA ASP A 371 24.80 14.03 6.54
C ASP A 371 24.94 15.38 7.26
N LEU A 372 24.05 15.62 8.23
CA LEU A 372 24.06 16.84 9.02
C LEU A 372 25.05 16.68 10.19
N ASP A 373 25.90 17.68 10.36
CA ASP A 373 26.76 17.84 11.52
C ASP A 373 26.26 18.98 12.41
N THR A 374 26.81 19.08 13.62
CA THR A 374 26.38 20.02 14.65
C THR A 374 27.57 20.70 15.30
N GLN A 375 27.55 22.04 15.29
CA GLN A 375 28.50 22.86 16.03
C GLN A 375 27.84 23.51 17.24
N MET A 376 28.51 23.38 18.40
CA MET A 376 28.10 24.05 19.64
C MET A 376 28.93 25.33 19.84
N VAL A 377 28.27 26.49 19.74
CA VAL A 377 28.91 27.80 19.91
C VAL A 377 28.60 28.36 21.30
N VAL A 378 29.64 28.58 22.11
CA VAL A 378 29.49 29.09 23.48
C VAL A 378 29.49 30.62 23.48
N LEU A 379 28.42 31.23 23.98
CA LEU A 379 28.28 32.68 24.13
C LEU A 379 28.31 33.05 25.62
N ASN A 380 29.22 33.95 25.99
CA ASN A 380 29.35 34.45 27.35
C ASN A 380 28.38 35.61 27.61
N GLU A 381 27.95 35.78 28.87
CA GLU A 381 27.19 36.94 29.32
C GLU A 381 27.88 38.24 28.86
N GLY A 382 27.11 39.12 28.20
CA GLY A 382 27.67 40.28 27.54
C GLY A 382 27.96 40.00 26.07
N TRP A 383 29.06 40.54 25.55
CA TRP A 383 29.41 40.45 24.13
C TRP A 383 30.29 39.24 23.85
N SER A 384 29.97 38.52 22.78
CA SER A 384 30.79 37.48 22.17
C SER A 384 30.95 37.76 20.68
N LEU A 385 32.14 37.50 20.14
CA LEU A 385 32.41 37.53 18.71
C LEU A 385 32.48 36.07 18.26
N PHE A 386 31.48 35.62 17.51
CA PHE A 386 31.30 34.22 17.15
C PHE A 386 31.26 34.03 15.63
N SER A 387 31.45 32.80 15.20
CA SER A 387 31.25 32.37 13.82
C SER A 387 30.91 30.89 13.78
N THR A 388 30.75 30.32 12.58
CA THR A 388 30.49 28.90 12.39
C THR A 388 31.27 28.35 11.19
N TYR A 389 31.61 27.06 11.26
CA TYR A 389 32.13 26.26 10.16
C TYR A 389 31.07 25.32 9.57
N ILE A 390 29.82 25.43 10.02
CA ILE A 390 28.66 24.69 9.52
C ILE A 390 27.87 25.61 8.59
N ASP A 391 27.50 25.10 7.41
CA ASP A 391 26.50 25.72 6.54
C ASP A 391 25.11 25.28 7.01
N PRO A 392 24.33 26.15 7.70
CA PRO A 392 23.15 25.73 8.42
C PRO A 392 22.02 25.33 7.48
N VAL A 393 21.19 24.36 7.89
CA VAL A 393 19.95 24.00 7.15
C VAL A 393 19.02 25.21 6.99
N ASN A 394 19.09 26.15 7.93
CA ASN A 394 18.38 27.42 7.88
C ASN A 394 19.31 28.55 8.34
N ASP A 395 19.53 29.53 7.47
CA ASP A 395 20.42 30.66 7.68
C ASP A 395 19.77 31.80 8.49
N SER A 396 18.44 31.82 8.65
CA SER A 396 17.74 32.86 9.41
C SER A 396 18.20 32.88 10.89
N MET A 397 18.70 34.03 11.36
CA MET A 397 19.22 34.15 12.72
C MET A 397 18.15 33.88 13.78
N SER A 398 16.88 34.18 13.49
CA SER A 398 15.74 33.80 14.35
C SER A 398 15.59 32.31 14.58
N VAL A 399 15.93 31.49 13.58
CA VAL A 399 15.90 30.02 13.67
C VAL A 399 17.15 29.52 14.38
N VAL A 400 18.33 30.03 13.99
CA VAL A 400 19.62 29.65 14.61
C VAL A 400 19.65 29.95 16.11
N PHE A 401 19.08 31.07 16.55
CA PHE A 401 19.06 31.49 17.96
C PHE A 401 17.79 31.09 18.71
N GLN A 402 16.92 30.26 18.11
CA GLN A 402 15.59 29.95 18.65
C GLN A 402 15.64 29.41 20.10
N ASP A 403 16.62 28.56 20.42
CA ASP A 403 16.75 27.94 21.74
C ASP A 403 17.25 28.89 22.83
N ILE A 404 17.88 30.00 22.43
CA ILE A 404 18.40 31.03 23.34
C ILE A 404 17.76 32.41 23.07
N ILE A 405 16.59 32.41 22.46
CA ILE A 405 15.93 33.64 21.97
C ILE A 405 15.63 34.61 23.12
N ASP A 406 15.27 34.10 24.29
CA ASP A 406 14.96 34.89 25.48
C ASP A 406 16.19 35.55 26.11
N GLN A 407 17.36 34.93 25.93
CA GLN A 407 18.65 35.42 26.40
C GLN A 407 19.29 36.39 25.39
N THR A 408 18.83 36.39 24.15
CA THR A 408 19.44 37.14 23.04
C THR A 408 18.98 38.59 23.04
N ILE A 409 19.94 39.51 23.20
CA ILE A 409 19.68 40.95 23.18
C ILE A 409 19.80 41.49 21.76
N ILE A 410 20.89 41.16 21.06
CA ILE A 410 21.19 41.62 19.70
C ILE A 410 22.28 40.74 19.07
N VAL A 411 22.17 40.45 17.77
CA VAL A 411 23.25 39.89 16.95
C VAL A 411 23.52 40.84 15.78
N LYS A 412 24.79 41.08 15.41
CA LYS A 412 25.16 42.01 14.32
C LYS A 412 26.26 41.46 13.43
N ASN A 413 26.17 41.75 12.14
CA ASN A 413 27.22 41.48 11.14
C ASN A 413 28.18 42.68 10.97
N ASN A 414 29.15 42.55 10.04
CA ASN A 414 30.18 43.57 9.77
C ASN A 414 29.62 44.94 9.36
N VAL A 415 28.54 44.96 8.57
CA VAL A 415 27.91 46.21 8.09
C VAL A 415 26.98 46.85 9.13
N GLY A 416 26.77 46.18 10.27
CA GLY A 416 25.92 46.63 11.36
C GLY A 416 24.44 46.33 11.19
N ALA A 417 24.06 45.48 10.21
CA ALA A 417 22.74 44.88 10.17
C ALA A 417 22.57 44.00 11.42
N ALA A 418 21.36 43.96 11.97
CA ALA A 418 21.13 43.43 13.31
C ALA A 418 19.88 42.55 13.39
N PHE A 419 20.04 41.37 13.97
CA PHE A 419 18.94 40.58 14.51
C PHE A 419 18.57 41.09 15.90
N LEU A 420 17.30 41.44 16.07
CA LEU A 420 16.70 41.97 17.29
C LEU A 420 15.39 41.22 17.56
N PRO A 421 15.42 40.12 18.34
CA PRO A 421 14.26 39.26 18.58
C PRO A 421 13.02 40.03 19.04
N THR A 422 13.23 40.93 20.01
CA THR A 422 12.15 41.71 20.63
C THR A 422 11.47 42.68 19.67
N TRP A 423 12.14 43.07 18.58
CA TRP A 423 11.63 44.02 17.59
C TRP A 423 11.22 43.34 16.28
N GLY A 424 11.37 42.01 16.19
CA GLY A 424 11.06 41.24 14.99
C GLY A 424 11.92 41.61 13.78
N ILE A 425 13.16 42.06 14.02
CA ILE A 425 14.14 42.35 12.96
C ILE A 425 15.07 41.16 12.86
N ASP A 426 15.28 40.67 11.64
CA ASP A 426 16.09 39.50 11.35
C ASP A 426 17.23 39.79 10.38
N ILE A 427 18.26 38.96 10.45
CA ILE A 427 19.35 38.88 9.47
C ILE A 427 19.66 37.41 9.21
N ASP A 428 20.32 37.12 8.11
CA ASP A 428 20.77 35.76 7.81
C ASP A 428 22.21 35.56 8.30
N LEU A 429 22.55 34.32 8.61
CA LEU A 429 23.89 33.87 8.91
C LEU A 429 24.62 33.64 7.59
N GLU A 430 25.43 34.60 7.20
CA GLU A 430 26.25 34.54 5.99
C GLU A 430 27.55 33.75 6.24
N ILE A 431 27.83 32.76 5.38
CA ILE A 431 29.03 31.92 5.42
C ILE A 431 30.29 32.77 5.24
N GLY A 432 31.35 32.43 5.99
CA GLY A 432 32.61 33.17 5.99
C GLY A 432 32.58 34.46 6.82
N GLN A 433 31.42 34.88 7.35
CA GLN A 433 31.33 36.07 8.20
C GLN A 433 31.39 35.76 9.71
N GLY A 434 31.97 36.71 10.45
CA GLY A 434 31.90 36.75 11.90
C GLY A 434 30.75 37.64 12.38
N PHE A 435 30.20 37.33 13.56
CA PHE A 435 29.05 38.02 14.13
C PHE A 435 29.29 38.43 15.59
N GLN A 436 28.76 39.59 15.97
CA GLN A 436 28.75 40.05 17.36
C GLN A 436 27.41 39.76 18.00
N ALA A 437 27.38 38.80 18.93
CA ALA A 437 26.20 38.52 19.75
C ALA A 437 26.32 39.17 21.12
N LYS A 438 25.20 39.68 21.62
CA LYS A 438 25.06 40.07 23.02
C LYS A 438 23.96 39.25 23.69
N VAL A 439 24.32 38.54 24.76
CA VAL A 439 23.38 37.71 25.54
C VAL A 439 23.31 38.17 27.00
N SER A 440 22.17 37.94 27.66
CA SER A 440 21.93 38.32 29.07
C SER A 440 22.50 37.33 30.09
N SER A 441 22.91 36.14 29.65
CA SER A 441 23.53 35.09 30.47
C SER A 441 24.32 34.14 29.56
N ASN A 442 25.29 33.42 30.12
CA ASN A 442 26.03 32.38 29.39
C ASN A 442 25.04 31.40 28.73
N SER A 443 25.20 31.19 27.43
CA SER A 443 24.29 30.42 26.57
C SER A 443 25.09 29.62 25.56
N VAL A 444 24.50 28.57 25.00
CA VAL A 444 25.11 27.78 23.93
C VAL A 444 24.13 27.75 22.75
N VAL A 445 24.62 28.09 21.57
CA VAL A 445 23.87 28.00 20.31
C VAL A 445 24.25 26.70 19.64
N GLU A 446 23.24 25.91 19.25
CA GLU A 446 23.40 24.69 18.47
C GLU A 446 23.13 25.02 16.99
N ILE A 447 24.15 24.86 16.13
CA ILE A 447 24.04 25.13 14.70
C ILE A 447 24.13 23.79 13.97
N ILE A 448 23.06 23.44 13.25
CA ILE A 448 22.91 22.15 12.54
C ILE A 448 22.92 22.40 11.04
N GLY A 449 23.72 21.64 10.30
CA GLY A 449 23.89 21.85 8.87
C GLY A 449 24.98 20.98 8.27
N THR A 450 25.46 21.33 7.08
CA THR A 450 26.54 20.61 6.42
C THR A 450 27.90 21.17 6.81
N GLN A 451 28.86 20.28 7.06
CA GLN A 451 30.25 20.67 7.34
C GLN A 451 30.86 21.39 6.13
N LEU A 452 31.42 22.58 6.34
CA LEU A 452 32.19 23.28 5.31
C LEU A 452 33.59 22.68 5.17
N MET A 453 34.08 22.66 3.92
CA MET A 453 35.48 22.38 3.62
C MET A 453 36.25 23.71 3.58
N PRO A 454 37.13 24.00 4.56
CA PRO A 454 37.78 25.31 4.68
C PRO A 454 38.54 25.74 3.41
N GLU A 455 39.22 24.79 2.76
CA GLU A 455 40.02 24.98 1.56
C GLU A 455 39.18 25.23 0.29
N LEU A 456 37.89 24.91 0.33
CA LEU A 456 36.94 25.20 -0.76
C LEU A 456 36.05 26.41 -0.46
N THR A 457 36.28 27.09 0.66
CA THR A 457 35.45 28.19 1.15
C THR A 457 36.30 29.46 1.35
N PRO A 458 36.82 30.07 0.27
CA PRO A 458 37.62 31.29 0.38
C PRO A 458 36.79 32.45 0.95
N ILE A 459 37.39 33.25 1.83
CA ILE A 459 36.76 34.43 2.43
C ILE A 459 37.28 35.69 1.74
N GLU A 460 36.41 36.38 1.02
CA GLU A 460 36.71 37.68 0.41
C GLU A 460 36.87 38.75 1.50
N LEU A 461 37.99 39.47 1.47
CA LEU A 461 38.33 40.52 2.41
C LEU A 461 38.29 41.89 1.72
N ASP A 462 37.38 42.75 2.16
CA ASP A 462 37.28 44.10 1.64
C ASP A 462 38.35 45.05 2.21
N LEU A 463 38.65 46.13 1.49
CA LEU A 463 39.43 47.24 2.03
C LEU A 463 38.74 47.82 3.28
N GLY A 464 39.47 47.89 4.39
CA GLY A 464 38.94 48.41 5.65
C GLY A 464 38.57 47.30 6.63
N TRP A 465 37.52 47.50 7.42
CA TRP A 465 37.15 46.56 8.49
C TRP A 465 36.30 45.41 7.95
N ASN A 466 36.69 44.19 8.32
CA ASN A 466 35.98 42.94 8.08
C ASN A 466 35.70 42.23 9.41
N MET A 467 34.65 41.41 9.43
CA MET A 467 34.39 40.44 10.49
C MET A 467 34.26 39.08 9.83
N ILE A 468 35.17 38.16 10.13
CA ILE A 468 35.30 36.89 9.44
C ILE A 468 35.02 35.70 10.35
N ALA A 469 34.63 34.60 9.74
CA ALA A 469 34.51 33.32 10.37
C ALA A 469 35.88 32.64 10.53
N TYR A 470 35.95 31.68 11.45
CA TYR A 470 37.01 30.69 11.50
C TYR A 470 36.43 29.33 11.10
N LEU A 471 36.88 28.82 9.96
CA LEU A 471 36.22 27.70 9.28
C LEU A 471 36.77 26.32 9.68
N ARG A 472 37.86 26.25 10.45
CA ARG A 472 38.47 24.97 10.83
C ARG A 472 37.92 24.41 12.14
N GLU A 473 38.02 23.09 12.27
CA GLU A 473 37.57 22.35 13.46
C GLU A 473 38.59 22.30 14.60
N GLU A 474 39.86 22.56 14.30
CA GLU A 474 40.95 22.60 15.29
C GLU A 474 41.54 24.01 15.39
N PRO A 475 42.08 24.43 16.55
CA PRO A 475 42.72 25.73 16.67
C PRO A 475 43.97 25.90 15.80
N ALA A 476 44.19 27.10 15.26
CA ALA A 476 45.35 27.42 14.42
C ALA A 476 46.12 28.66 14.89
N ASP A 477 47.42 28.73 14.58
CA ASP A 477 48.22 29.93 14.84
C ASP A 477 47.81 31.06 13.91
N VAL A 478 47.52 32.22 14.51
CA VAL A 478 47.01 33.40 13.79
C VAL A 478 48.01 33.90 12.75
N VAL A 479 49.31 33.87 13.05
CA VAL A 479 50.35 34.35 12.13
C VAL A 479 50.43 33.46 10.90
N LEU A 480 50.26 32.14 11.07
CA LEU A 480 50.31 31.17 9.98
C LEU A 480 49.06 31.26 9.10
N VAL A 481 47.87 31.40 9.70
CA VAL A 481 46.61 31.59 8.96
C VAL A 481 46.66 32.81 8.04
N PHE A 482 47.19 33.94 8.53
CA PHE A 482 47.23 35.18 7.75
C PHE A 482 48.50 35.35 6.91
N GLN A 483 49.39 34.35 6.84
CA GLN A 483 50.70 34.49 6.20
C GLN A 483 50.59 34.90 4.71
N GLU A 484 49.61 34.37 3.97
CA GLU A 484 49.47 34.66 2.54
C GLU A 484 48.93 36.07 2.26
N VAL A 485 48.15 36.63 3.19
CA VAL A 485 47.54 37.97 3.08
C VAL A 485 48.24 39.00 3.97
N GLU A 486 49.35 38.65 4.62
CA GLU A 486 49.99 39.43 5.69
C GLU A 486 50.31 40.86 5.25
N GLU A 487 50.77 41.06 4.00
CA GLU A 487 51.12 42.37 3.44
C GLU A 487 49.93 43.36 3.44
N ASN A 488 48.71 42.84 3.38
CA ASN A 488 47.49 43.61 3.34
C ASN A 488 46.80 43.71 4.71
N VAL A 489 47.23 42.96 5.72
CA VAL A 489 46.66 43.00 7.08
C VAL A 489 47.25 44.15 7.90
N THR A 490 46.41 45.09 8.35
CA THR A 490 46.81 46.15 9.30
C THR A 490 46.74 45.67 10.74
N ILE A 491 45.68 44.95 11.10
CA ILE A 491 45.44 44.44 12.45
C ILE A 491 44.37 43.34 12.42
N VAL A 492 44.53 42.30 13.22
CA VAL A 492 43.49 41.32 13.55
C VAL A 492 43.18 41.40 15.05
N LYS A 493 41.92 41.15 15.43
CA LYS A 493 41.44 41.15 16.81
C LYS A 493 40.52 39.97 17.08
N ASP A 494 40.67 39.39 18.26
CA ASP A 494 39.71 38.43 18.81
C ASP A 494 38.57 39.15 19.58
N GLY A 495 37.61 38.37 20.08
CA GLY A 495 36.50 38.88 20.89
C GLY A 495 36.89 39.43 22.27
N LEU A 496 38.08 39.12 22.77
CA LEU A 496 38.61 39.58 24.06
C LEU A 496 39.42 40.88 23.94
N GLY A 497 39.74 41.31 22.71
CA GLY A 497 40.53 42.49 22.42
C GLY A 497 42.03 42.22 22.36
N ASN A 498 42.48 40.96 22.31
CA ASN A 498 43.83 40.63 21.90
C ASN A 498 44.00 40.93 20.41
N VAL A 499 45.23 41.14 19.98
CA VAL A 499 45.54 41.67 18.66
C VAL A 499 46.73 40.98 18.01
N TYR A 500 46.69 40.89 16.68
CA TYR A 500 47.84 40.63 15.83
C TYR A 500 48.10 41.87 14.97
N PHE A 501 49.33 42.37 15.04
CA PHE A 501 49.87 43.50 14.29
C PHE A 501 51.09 43.04 13.49
N PRO A 502 50.92 42.69 12.21
CA PRO A 502 52.02 42.23 11.35
C PRO A 502 53.18 43.24 11.28
N ASP A 503 52.87 44.52 11.03
CA ASP A 503 53.87 45.60 10.92
C ASP A 503 54.77 45.74 12.15
N TRP A 504 54.27 45.35 13.32
CA TRP A 504 54.98 45.47 14.60
C TRP A 504 55.52 44.13 15.09
N ASN A 505 55.33 43.07 14.29
CA ASN A 505 55.63 41.69 14.63
C ASN A 505 55.12 41.31 16.03
N PHE A 506 53.88 41.71 16.32
CA PHE A 506 53.27 41.54 17.63
C PHE A 506 51.98 40.74 17.51
N CYS A 507 51.90 39.61 18.19
CA CYS A 507 50.68 38.84 18.36
C CYS A 507 50.50 38.47 19.83
N ASN A 508 49.33 38.73 20.39
CA ASN A 508 48.93 38.18 21.69
C ASN A 508 47.59 37.44 21.64
N ILE A 509 47.09 37.14 20.44
CA ILE A 509 45.99 36.20 20.23
C ILE A 509 46.59 34.79 20.36
N PRO A 510 46.12 33.93 21.29
CA PRO A 510 46.73 32.62 21.50
C PRO A 510 46.61 31.67 20.30
N ALA A 511 45.43 31.63 19.68
CA ALA A 511 45.10 30.85 18.50
C ALA A 511 43.77 31.38 17.91
N MET A 512 43.50 31.06 16.66
CA MET A 512 42.14 31.12 16.10
C MET A 512 41.40 29.83 16.48
N VAL A 513 40.19 29.93 17.02
CA VAL A 513 39.47 28.82 17.66
C VAL A 513 38.09 28.61 17.02
N PRO A 514 37.65 27.36 16.81
CA PRO A 514 36.32 27.06 16.27
C PRO A 514 35.19 27.69 17.10
N GLY A 515 34.23 28.29 16.42
CA GLY A 515 33.08 28.98 17.04
C GLY A 515 33.35 30.45 17.38
N GLU A 516 34.60 30.92 17.30
CA GLU A 516 34.94 32.33 17.47
C GLU A 516 34.97 33.06 16.11
N GLY A 517 34.62 34.34 16.12
CA GLY A 517 34.84 35.22 14.97
C GLY A 517 36.05 36.11 15.19
N TYR A 518 36.54 36.75 14.12
CA TYR A 518 37.68 37.66 14.19
C TYR A 518 37.41 38.95 13.44
N GLN A 519 37.86 40.08 14.00
CA GLN A 519 37.81 41.37 13.31
C GLN A 519 39.17 41.66 12.72
N LEU A 520 39.24 42.02 11.45
CA LEU A 520 40.49 42.44 10.84
C LEU A 520 40.31 43.70 10.02
N LYS A 521 41.39 44.46 9.91
CA LYS A 521 41.44 45.64 9.06
C LYS A 521 42.46 45.44 7.95
N MET A 522 42.00 45.57 6.71
CA MET A 522 42.82 45.45 5.52
C MET A 522 43.26 46.81 4.98
N SER A 523 44.46 46.87 4.40
CA SER A 523 45.05 48.01 3.69
C SER A 523 44.77 47.97 2.17
N ALA A 524 44.43 46.80 1.64
CA ALA A 524 43.92 46.53 0.30
C ALA A 524 42.98 45.30 0.35
N ALA A 525 42.08 45.15 -0.62
CA ALA A 525 41.22 43.95 -0.71
C ALA A 525 42.07 42.72 -1.07
N ASP A 526 41.71 41.56 -0.53
CA ASP A 526 42.41 40.28 -0.70
C ASP A 526 41.47 39.10 -0.43
N THR A 527 41.94 37.86 -0.59
CA THR A 527 41.16 36.64 -0.29
C THR A 527 41.90 35.78 0.71
N LEU A 528 41.24 35.40 1.81
CA LEU A 528 41.78 34.47 2.80
C LEU A 528 41.37 33.04 2.45
N GLU A 529 42.35 32.16 2.33
CA GLU A 529 42.15 30.72 2.14
C GLU A 529 42.64 29.97 3.39
N TYR A 530 41.86 28.99 3.85
CA TYR A 530 42.27 28.12 4.94
C TYR A 530 42.85 26.81 4.40
N LEU A 531 43.86 26.25 5.07
CA LEU A 531 44.23 24.84 4.92
C LEU A 531 43.06 23.92 5.31
N SER A 532 43.04 22.72 4.74
CA SER A 532 42.00 21.73 5.03
C SER A 532 42.05 21.26 6.49
N ASN A 533 40.95 20.66 6.97
CA ASN A 533 40.93 20.09 8.32
C ASN A 533 41.95 18.96 8.53
N ASP A 534 42.47 18.36 7.45
CA ASP A 534 43.49 17.30 7.48
C ASP A 534 44.95 17.81 7.56
N GLU A 535 45.17 19.13 7.44
CA GLU A 535 46.51 19.74 7.37
C GLU A 535 46.84 20.56 8.62
N GLU A 536 48.09 20.51 9.09
CA GLU A 536 48.56 21.36 10.19
C GLU A 536 49.08 22.72 9.68
N TYR A 537 48.86 23.79 10.45
CA TYR A 537 49.47 25.11 10.20
C TYR A 537 50.89 25.19 10.72
#